data_AF-A0A1H7NR01-F1
#
_entry.id   AF-A0A1H7NR01-F1
#
_cell.length_a   1.000
_cell.length_b   1.000
_cell.length_c   1.000
_cell.angle_alpha   90.00
_cell.angle_beta   90.00
_cell.angle_gamma   90.00
#
_symmetry.space_group_name_H-M   'P 1'
#
loop_
_entity.id
_entity.type
_entity.pdbx_description
1 polymer ?
#
loop_
_entity_poly.entity_id
_entity_poly.type
_entity_poly.pdbx_seq_one_letter_code
_entity_poly.pdbx_strand_id
1 'polypeptide(L)'
;MSTPRDGDRDGFDDGDGRGWREPPHLGDGGAEEEDRPNFADRRKAPRDEPPANQPWQPPGWDLPAAEPDRPAPRADVPPAAYPPPQVPPTEQVPPSQPVPPGQQYPPQHPQEQSPSQGFPPPEQPAQRGLLGRRRRKPGAVEQVFRYEGDLVGAQGWALQQGWTVSDGTAPQDAGLADLIASAPVRATKDHRAGNVLRGRAGSLELVAFDVVYASGRYLVPEYAVTAVPMLGTVPGFRLSPARFWRHRTGGLVPMPSGDQTFDARWLLLAAEDDPRLRRLAQDPAVHGVLLGSDDGDEFWSAAVRGGGGAGDHVAAIRPDGHRPQLLEHHARLLTAITAALTAGY
;
A
#
# COMPACT_ATOMS: atom_id res chain seq x y z
N MET A 1 -61.89 16.76 -47.28
CA MET A 1 -61.16 16.98 -46.02
C MET A 1 -61.78 16.04 -44.99
N SER A 2 -61.64 14.70 -45.03
CA SER A 2 -60.47 13.81 -44.99
C SER A 2 -59.84 13.64 -43.59
N THR A 3 -60.37 12.64 -42.84
CA THR A 3 -59.72 11.61 -41.97
C THR A 3 -58.69 11.99 -40.86
N PRO A 4 -58.29 11.08 -39.93
CA PRO A 4 -58.99 10.10 -39.06
C PRO A 4 -58.43 10.14 -37.58
N ARG A 5 -59.08 9.65 -36.49
CA ARG A 5 -59.32 8.29 -35.96
C ARG A 5 -58.10 7.56 -35.32
N ASP A 6 -58.38 6.86 -34.21
CA ASP A 6 -57.68 5.72 -33.56
C ASP A 6 -56.39 5.99 -32.74
N GLY A 7 -56.15 5.44 -31.54
CA GLY A 7 -56.82 4.44 -30.67
C GLY A 7 -56.33 4.61 -29.21
N ASP A 8 -57.09 4.25 -28.17
CA ASP A 8 -57.20 2.89 -27.57
C ASP A 8 -55.81 2.23 -27.40
N ARG A 9 -55.38 1.67 -26.27
CA ARG A 9 -56.11 0.96 -25.22
C ARG A 9 -55.15 0.53 -24.09
N ASP A 10 -55.76 0.19 -22.98
CA ASP A 10 -55.25 -0.58 -21.84
C ASP A 10 -54.50 -1.87 -22.22
N GLY A 11 -53.67 -2.33 -21.29
CA GLY A 11 -53.41 -3.77 -21.11
C GLY A 11 -51.95 -4.14 -20.96
N PHE A 12 -51.52 -4.39 -19.73
CA PHE A 12 -50.72 -5.59 -19.42
C PHE A 12 -51.13 -6.06 -18.03
N ASP A 13 -52.25 -6.75 -18.02
CA ASP A 13 -52.64 -7.72 -17.00
C ASP A 13 -52.18 -9.11 -17.46
N ASP A 14 -51.80 -9.91 -16.46
CA ASP A 14 -51.56 -11.35 -16.33
C ASP A 14 -51.61 -12.33 -17.53
N GLY A 15 -50.60 -13.21 -17.56
CA GLY A 15 -50.48 -14.43 -18.38
C GLY A 15 -49.26 -14.36 -19.32
N ASP A 16 -48.17 -15.13 -19.18
CA ASP A 16 -48.12 -16.58 -19.04
C ASP A 16 -46.80 -17.03 -18.38
N GLY A 17 -46.88 -18.01 -17.48
CA GLY A 17 -45.75 -18.66 -16.83
C GLY A 17 -44.81 -19.40 -17.78
N ARG A 18 -43.87 -18.69 -18.41
CA ARG A 18 -42.68 -19.27 -19.02
C ARG A 18 -41.44 -18.75 -18.30
N GLY A 19 -41.22 -19.30 -17.11
CA GLY A 19 -39.95 -19.18 -16.41
C GLY A 19 -38.80 -19.71 -17.26
N TRP A 20 -37.64 -19.11 -17.04
CA TRP A 20 -36.31 -19.62 -17.36
C TRP A 20 -36.29 -21.14 -17.60
N ARG A 21 -35.92 -21.57 -18.81
CA ARG A 21 -35.63 -22.98 -19.13
C ARG A 21 -34.14 -23.22 -18.97
N GLU A 22 -33.81 -24.18 -18.11
CA GLU A 22 -32.46 -24.70 -17.94
C GLU A 22 -31.98 -25.39 -19.24
N PRO A 23 -30.72 -25.19 -19.69
CA PRO A 23 -30.19 -25.82 -20.89
C PRO A 23 -30.12 -27.36 -20.77
N PRO A 24 -30.43 -28.12 -21.84
CA PRO A 24 -30.61 -29.58 -21.81
C PRO A 24 -29.32 -30.42 -21.66
N HIS A 25 -28.21 -29.83 -21.23
CA HIS A 25 -27.00 -30.59 -20.86
C HIS A 25 -26.86 -30.77 -19.33
N LEU A 26 -27.84 -30.29 -18.55
CA LEU A 26 -27.85 -30.36 -17.08
C LEU A 26 -28.91 -31.30 -16.49
N GLY A 27 -29.51 -32.19 -17.29
CA GLY A 27 -30.40 -33.21 -16.73
C GLY A 27 -30.52 -34.44 -17.61
N ASP A 28 -29.76 -35.50 -17.28
CA ASP A 28 -30.30 -36.78 -16.81
C ASP A 28 -29.12 -37.69 -16.42
N GLY A 29 -29.04 -38.04 -15.13
CA GLY A 29 -27.87 -38.75 -14.57
C GLY A 29 -28.18 -39.32 -13.19
N GLY A 30 -29.34 -39.95 -13.04
CA GLY A 30 -29.62 -40.79 -11.89
C GLY A 30 -29.14 -42.21 -12.15
N ALA A 31 -27.95 -42.55 -11.65
CA ALA A 31 -27.59 -43.88 -11.14
C ALA A 31 -26.19 -43.85 -10.51
N GLU A 32 -26.12 -44.29 -9.24
CA GLU A 32 -24.92 -44.74 -8.51
C GLU A 32 -23.96 -43.66 -8.00
N GLU A 33 -24.45 -42.84 -7.05
CA GLU A 33 -23.58 -42.09 -6.13
C GLU A 33 -23.24 -42.99 -4.93
N GLU A 34 -22.10 -43.68 -5.02
CA GLU A 34 -21.48 -44.39 -3.90
C GLU A 34 -21.10 -43.40 -2.77
N ASP A 35 -21.79 -43.57 -1.64
CA ASP A 35 -21.32 -43.42 -0.26
C ASP A 35 -20.32 -42.27 0.04
N ARG A 36 -20.73 -41.03 -0.25
CA ARG A 36 -20.04 -39.83 0.26
C ARG A 36 -20.79 -39.25 1.45
N PRO A 37 -20.14 -39.04 2.61
CA PRO A 37 -20.80 -38.53 3.80
C PRO A 37 -21.32 -37.10 3.57
N ASN A 38 -22.56 -36.87 4.00
CA ASN A 38 -23.26 -35.59 3.96
C ASN A 38 -22.40 -34.48 4.61
N PHE A 39 -22.53 -33.25 4.12
CA PHE A 39 -21.93 -32.02 4.62
C PHE A 39 -22.05 -31.83 6.15
N ALA A 40 -23.08 -32.41 6.78
CA ALA A 40 -23.27 -32.41 8.23
C ALA A 40 -22.25 -33.27 8.99
N ASP A 41 -21.77 -34.38 8.39
CA ASP A 41 -20.81 -35.30 9.03
C ASP A 41 -19.36 -34.86 8.86
N ARG A 42 -19.03 -34.12 7.78
CA ARG A 42 -17.71 -33.50 7.61
C ARG A 42 -17.35 -32.48 8.69
N ARG A 43 -18.34 -31.94 9.42
CA ARG A 43 -18.10 -30.97 10.52
C ARG A 43 -17.74 -31.65 11.85
N LYS A 44 -17.81 -32.98 11.95
CA LYS A 44 -17.52 -33.72 13.18
C LYS A 44 -16.16 -34.41 13.19
N ALA A 45 -15.46 -34.47 12.05
CA ALA A 45 -14.10 -34.98 11.99
C ALA A 45 -13.10 -33.87 12.40
N PRO A 46 -12.22 -34.11 13.39
CA PRO A 46 -11.17 -33.16 13.73
C PRO A 46 -10.24 -33.03 12.52
N ARG A 47 -10.13 -31.81 11.98
CA ARG A 47 -9.11 -31.49 10.98
C ARG A 47 -7.80 -31.31 11.72
N ASP A 48 -6.74 -31.98 11.28
CA ASP A 48 -5.38 -31.72 11.75
C ASP A 48 -5.01 -30.27 11.38
N GLU A 49 -5.29 -29.35 12.28
CA GLU A 49 -4.91 -27.94 12.18
C GLU A 49 -3.49 -27.77 12.75
N PRO A 50 -2.55 -27.15 12.01
CA PRO A 50 -1.29 -26.71 12.62
C PRO A 50 -1.58 -25.64 13.68
N PRO A 51 -0.75 -25.55 14.74
CA PRO A 51 -1.02 -24.69 15.90
C PRO A 51 -1.17 -23.23 15.49
N ALA A 52 -2.26 -22.60 15.95
CA ALA A 52 -2.74 -21.27 15.57
C ALA A 52 -1.87 -20.05 15.98
N ASN A 53 -0.56 -20.24 16.20
CA ASN A 53 0.37 -19.19 16.66
C ASN A 53 1.65 -19.08 15.83
N GLN A 54 1.71 -19.66 14.62
CA GLN A 54 2.82 -19.41 13.70
C GLN A 54 2.41 -18.43 12.59
N PRO A 55 3.16 -17.33 12.37
CA PRO A 55 2.99 -16.53 11.16
C PRO A 55 3.28 -17.42 9.95
N TRP A 56 2.39 -17.39 8.96
CA TRP A 56 2.52 -18.21 7.76
C TRP A 56 3.85 -17.91 7.04
N GLN A 57 4.61 -18.96 6.74
CA GLN A 57 5.85 -18.91 5.97
C GLN A 57 5.72 -19.85 4.75
N PRO A 58 6.15 -19.45 3.55
CA PRO A 58 6.08 -20.31 2.37
C PRO A 58 7.09 -21.47 2.44
N PRO A 59 6.85 -22.58 1.72
CA PRO A 59 7.78 -23.70 1.66
C PRO A 59 9.14 -23.30 1.07
N GLY A 60 10.24 -23.57 1.77
CA GLY A 60 11.61 -23.29 1.32
C GLY A 60 12.34 -22.13 2.03
N TRP A 61 11.78 -21.61 3.12
CA TRP A 61 12.33 -20.49 3.90
C TRP A 61 13.04 -20.86 5.21
N ASP A 62 13.24 -22.15 5.46
CA ASP A 62 14.12 -22.62 6.55
C ASP A 62 15.59 -22.37 6.19
N LEU A 63 16.03 -21.13 6.36
CA LEU A 63 17.46 -20.85 6.46
C LEU A 63 17.93 -21.42 7.80
N PRO A 64 19.02 -22.22 7.84
CA PRO A 64 19.62 -22.60 9.11
C PRO A 64 19.97 -21.32 9.87
N ALA A 65 19.82 -21.33 11.19
CA ALA A 65 20.24 -20.22 12.04
C ALA A 65 21.67 -19.84 11.63
N ALA A 66 21.85 -18.62 11.12
CA ALA A 66 23.16 -18.12 10.76
C ALA A 66 23.96 -18.01 12.05
N GLU A 67 24.75 -19.03 12.37
CA GLU A 67 25.80 -18.91 13.37
C GLU A 67 26.75 -17.82 12.85
N PRO A 68 26.90 -16.70 13.57
CA PRO A 68 27.88 -15.71 13.18
C PRO A 68 29.25 -16.34 13.35
N ASP A 69 29.88 -16.72 12.23
CA ASP A 69 31.28 -17.12 12.19
C ASP A 69 32.14 -15.87 12.40
N ARG A 70 32.16 -15.39 13.64
CA ARG A 70 33.01 -14.29 14.08
C ARG A 70 34.26 -14.95 14.66
N PRO A 71 35.44 -14.85 14.02
CA PRO A 71 36.66 -15.26 14.66
C PRO A 71 36.79 -14.49 15.98
N ALA A 72 36.87 -15.24 17.08
CA ALA A 72 37.11 -14.66 18.39
C ALA A 72 38.35 -13.76 18.32
N PRO A 73 38.29 -12.52 18.83
CA PRO A 73 39.49 -11.70 18.93
C PRO A 73 40.51 -12.43 19.79
N ARG A 74 41.70 -12.69 19.22
CA ARG A 74 42.85 -13.19 19.97
C ARG A 74 43.08 -12.30 21.19
N ALA A 75 43.16 -12.90 22.35
CA ALA A 75 43.36 -12.24 23.65
C ALA A 75 44.76 -11.59 23.82
N ASP A 76 45.59 -11.51 22.77
CA ASP A 76 47.01 -11.14 22.87
C ASP A 76 47.38 -9.85 22.15
N VAL A 77 46.43 -8.94 21.88
CA VAL A 77 46.75 -7.60 21.34
C VAL A 77 46.54 -6.55 22.44
N PRO A 78 47.60 -5.90 22.95
CA PRO A 78 47.45 -4.80 23.91
C PRO A 78 46.72 -3.62 23.23
N PRO A 79 45.79 -2.94 23.92
CA PRO A 79 45.06 -1.83 23.33
C PRO A 79 46.03 -0.68 23.03
N ALA A 80 46.06 -0.27 21.76
CA ALA A 80 46.67 1.00 21.38
C ALA A 80 45.90 2.15 22.04
N ALA A 81 46.61 2.96 22.81
CA ALA A 81 46.05 4.14 23.46
C ALA A 81 45.58 5.15 22.40
N TYR A 82 44.27 5.34 22.29
CA TYR A 82 43.71 6.48 21.60
C TYR A 82 43.99 7.75 22.42
N PRO A 83 44.52 8.83 21.83
CA PRO A 83 44.57 10.11 22.51
C PRO A 83 43.13 10.64 22.72
N PRO A 84 42.84 11.29 23.86
CA PRO A 84 41.52 11.83 24.14
C PRO A 84 41.14 12.94 23.14
N PRO A 85 39.86 13.10 22.81
CA PRO A 85 39.39 14.18 21.94
C PRO A 85 39.72 15.55 22.57
N GLN A 86 40.36 16.41 21.79
CA GLN A 86 40.63 17.79 22.17
C GLN A 86 39.31 18.57 22.24
N VAL A 87 38.99 19.06 23.44
CA VAL A 87 37.96 20.08 23.65
C VAL A 87 38.41 21.39 22.99
N PRO A 88 37.59 22.04 22.14
CA PRO A 88 37.91 23.38 21.64
C PRO A 88 37.90 24.39 22.80
N PRO A 89 38.74 25.44 22.74
CA PRO A 89 38.86 26.43 23.81
C PRO A 89 37.55 27.19 24.01
N THR A 90 37.13 27.26 25.27
CA THR A 90 35.97 27.99 25.77
C THR A 90 36.06 29.46 25.38
N GLU A 91 35.14 29.90 24.53
CA GLU A 91 34.90 31.31 24.24
C GLU A 91 34.42 31.99 25.53
N GLN A 92 35.19 32.97 26.01
CA GLN A 92 34.94 33.71 27.23
C GLN A 92 33.63 34.51 27.10
N VAL A 93 32.62 34.11 27.86
CA VAL A 93 31.41 34.91 28.07
C VAL A 93 31.79 36.17 28.88
N PRO A 94 31.47 37.38 28.41
CA PRO A 94 31.74 38.61 29.17
C PRO A 94 30.88 38.69 30.43
N PRO A 95 31.36 39.33 31.51
CA PRO A 95 30.64 39.40 32.78
C PRO A 95 29.33 40.18 32.65
N SER A 96 28.28 39.60 33.23
CA SER A 96 26.93 40.18 33.31
C SER A 96 26.94 41.50 34.09
N GLN A 97 26.28 42.51 33.51
CA GLN A 97 26.00 43.78 34.17
C GLN A 97 25.04 43.57 35.36
N PRO A 98 25.12 44.42 36.41
CA PRO A 98 24.21 44.36 37.55
C PRO A 98 22.79 44.84 37.16
N VAL A 99 21.79 44.04 37.53
CA VAL A 99 20.36 44.34 37.37
C VAL A 99 19.93 45.36 38.45
N PRO A 100 19.11 46.38 38.12
CA PRO A 100 18.61 47.35 39.10
C PRO A 100 17.58 46.70 40.06
N PRO A 101 17.51 47.14 41.34
CA PRO A 101 16.61 46.54 42.32
C PRO A 101 15.17 47.04 42.14
N GLY A 102 14.23 46.11 41.99
CA GLY A 102 12.81 46.40 42.17
C GLY A 102 11.87 45.71 41.20
N GLN A 103 11.77 44.38 41.24
CA GLN A 103 10.51 43.69 40.96
C GLN A 103 10.38 42.49 41.89
N GLN A 104 9.39 42.56 42.79
CA GLN A 104 9.03 41.53 43.75
C GLN A 104 8.30 40.40 43.01
N TYR A 105 8.88 39.20 43.01
CA TYR A 105 8.14 37.97 42.72
C TYR A 105 7.48 37.47 44.03
N PRO A 106 6.25 36.93 43.99
CA PRO A 106 5.63 36.32 45.16
C PRO A 106 6.32 34.98 45.52
N PRO A 107 6.35 34.61 46.82
CA PRO A 107 7.14 33.47 47.28
C PRO A 107 6.58 32.13 46.80
N GLN A 108 7.46 31.31 46.20
CA GLN A 108 7.20 29.90 45.94
C GLN A 108 7.38 29.11 47.24
N HIS A 109 6.33 28.42 47.67
CA HIS A 109 6.39 27.41 48.72
C HIS A 109 7.19 26.18 48.23
N PRO A 110 7.98 25.51 49.08
CA PRO A 110 8.58 24.23 48.74
C PRO A 110 7.49 23.16 48.77
N GLN A 111 7.12 22.58 47.61
CA GLN A 111 6.34 21.35 47.58
C GLN A 111 7.25 20.15 47.37
N GLU A 112 7.08 19.23 48.31
CA GLU A 112 7.76 17.97 48.48
C GLU A 112 7.59 17.04 47.27
N GLN A 113 8.65 16.27 47.01
CA GLN A 113 8.68 15.18 46.06
C GLN A 113 7.60 14.14 46.40
N SER A 114 6.71 13.86 45.45
CA SER A 114 5.87 12.66 45.43
C SER A 114 6.05 11.94 44.09
N PRO A 115 6.14 10.60 44.08
CA PRO A 115 6.44 9.82 42.89
C PRO A 115 5.25 9.81 41.93
N SER A 116 5.48 10.22 40.68
CA SER A 116 4.48 10.19 39.61
C SER A 116 4.13 8.76 39.22
N GLN A 117 2.97 8.31 39.73
CA GLN A 117 2.17 7.20 39.22
C GLN A 117 1.74 7.48 37.77
N GLY A 118 1.69 6.42 36.95
CA GLY A 118 1.31 6.48 35.55
C GLY A 118 -0.13 6.97 35.32
N PHE A 119 -0.32 7.77 34.29
CA PHE A 119 -1.63 8.17 33.81
C PHE A 119 -2.24 7.09 32.88
N PRO A 120 -3.51 6.72 33.06
CA PRO A 120 -4.22 5.80 32.18
C PRO A 120 -4.68 6.50 30.87
N PRO A 121 -4.95 5.75 29.79
CA PRO A 121 -5.47 6.28 28.54
C PRO A 121 -6.90 6.85 28.68
N PRO A 122 -7.35 7.71 27.74
CA PRO A 122 -8.55 8.53 27.90
C PRO A 122 -9.85 7.71 27.96
N GLU A 123 -10.65 7.97 29.00
CA GLU A 123 -12.03 7.48 29.15
C GLU A 123 -12.96 8.12 28.11
N GLN A 124 -13.69 7.28 27.38
CA GLN A 124 -14.85 7.70 26.59
C GLN A 124 -16.03 8.02 27.52
N PRO A 125 -16.90 8.99 27.18
CA PRO A 125 -18.05 9.33 28.02
C PRO A 125 -19.00 8.13 28.15
N ALA A 126 -19.17 7.67 29.38
CA ALA A 126 -20.04 6.57 29.75
C ALA A 126 -21.52 6.93 29.52
N GLN A 127 -22.06 6.62 28.34
CA GLN A 127 -23.50 6.48 28.17
C GLN A 127 -23.94 5.08 28.60
N ARG A 128 -24.59 5.08 29.75
CA ARG A 128 -25.32 4.00 30.40
C ARG A 128 -26.25 3.27 29.42
N GLY A 129 -25.97 2.01 29.10
CA GLY A 129 -26.82 1.13 28.30
C GLY A 129 -26.51 -0.35 28.54
N LEU A 130 -27.45 -1.07 29.16
CA LEU A 130 -27.39 -2.45 29.67
C LEU A 130 -27.41 -3.55 28.58
N LEU A 131 -26.64 -3.42 27.49
CA LEU A 131 -26.47 -4.48 26.49
C LEU A 131 -25.01 -4.58 26.07
N GLY A 132 -24.35 -5.66 26.50
CA GLY A 132 -22.94 -5.93 26.25
C GLY A 132 -22.59 -5.91 24.77
N ARG A 133 -21.93 -4.84 24.33
CA ARG A 133 -21.28 -4.80 23.02
C ARG A 133 -20.06 -5.72 23.08
N ARG A 134 -20.23 -6.97 22.65
CA ARG A 134 -19.11 -7.84 22.26
C ARG A 134 -18.19 -7.04 21.34
N ARG A 135 -16.92 -6.88 21.72
CA ARG A 135 -15.86 -6.45 20.79
C ARG A 135 -15.97 -7.34 19.54
N ARG A 136 -16.35 -6.74 18.41
CA ARG A 136 -16.47 -7.44 17.14
C ARG A 136 -15.07 -7.91 16.78
N LYS A 137 -14.86 -9.23 16.67
CA LYS A 137 -13.61 -9.76 16.10
C LYS A 137 -13.58 -9.32 14.64
N PRO A 138 -12.47 -8.74 14.14
CA PRO A 138 -12.36 -8.35 12.75
C PRO A 138 -12.67 -9.55 11.83
N GLY A 139 -13.47 -9.32 10.80
CA GLY A 139 -13.83 -10.38 9.84
C GLY A 139 -12.62 -10.89 9.06
N ALA A 140 -12.74 -12.04 8.38
CA ALA A 140 -11.64 -12.59 7.56
C ALA A 140 -11.12 -11.59 6.51
N VAL A 141 -12.00 -10.78 5.94
CA VAL A 141 -11.65 -9.69 5.00
C VAL A 141 -10.84 -8.60 5.71
N GLU A 142 -11.25 -8.21 6.92
CA GLU A 142 -10.62 -7.16 7.73
C GLU A 142 -9.25 -7.60 8.29
N GLN A 143 -9.03 -8.92 8.44
CA GLN A 143 -7.74 -9.49 8.80
C GLN A 143 -6.76 -9.55 7.61
N VAL A 144 -7.26 -9.68 6.37
CA VAL A 144 -6.44 -9.61 5.14
C VAL A 144 -6.05 -8.15 4.81
N PHE A 145 -6.87 -7.18 5.21
CA PHE A 145 -6.58 -5.74 5.08
C PHE A 145 -6.08 -5.12 6.39
N ARG A 146 -5.41 -5.91 7.24
CA ARG A 146 -4.76 -5.35 8.42
C ARG A 146 -3.69 -4.37 7.93
N TYR A 147 -3.74 -3.14 8.42
CA TYR A 147 -2.70 -2.16 8.16
C TYR A 147 -1.35 -2.71 8.63
N GLU A 148 -0.41 -2.90 7.71
CA GLU A 148 0.94 -3.40 7.94
C GLU A 148 2.01 -2.32 7.71
N GLY A 149 1.59 -1.08 7.46
CA GLY A 149 2.51 0.04 7.30
C GLY A 149 3.36 0.29 8.56
N ASP A 150 4.64 0.56 8.34
CA ASP A 150 5.61 0.94 9.37
C ASP A 150 6.27 2.25 8.97
N LEU A 151 5.60 3.34 9.31
CA LEU A 151 6.05 4.69 8.94
C LEU A 151 7.44 5.02 9.48
N VAL A 152 7.67 4.71 10.77
CA VAL A 152 8.94 5.05 11.43
C VAL A 152 10.06 4.19 10.85
N GLY A 153 9.81 2.89 10.63
CA GLY A 153 10.77 2.02 9.97
C GLY A 153 11.05 2.44 8.52
N ALA A 154 10.03 2.83 7.76
CA ALA A 154 10.19 3.30 6.38
C ALA A 154 11.03 4.58 6.30
N GLN A 155 10.76 5.56 7.15
CA GLN A 155 11.55 6.80 7.23
C GLN A 155 12.99 6.53 7.69
N GLY A 156 13.17 5.69 8.71
CA GLY A 156 14.50 5.30 9.19
C GLY A 156 15.32 4.59 8.12
N TRP A 157 14.72 3.63 7.42
CA TRP A 157 15.33 2.95 6.28
C TRP A 157 15.68 3.94 5.16
N ALA A 158 14.77 4.84 4.80
CA ALA A 158 14.99 5.83 3.74
C ALA A 158 16.21 6.70 4.05
N LEU A 159 16.32 7.22 5.28
CA LEU A 159 17.48 8.01 5.71
C LEU A 159 18.78 7.20 5.65
N GLN A 160 18.76 5.91 6.02
CA GLN A 160 19.93 5.02 5.90
C GLN A 160 20.35 4.81 4.45
N GLN A 161 19.41 4.80 3.50
CA GLN A 161 19.68 4.73 2.07
C GLN A 161 20.04 6.09 1.45
N GLY A 162 20.14 7.16 2.24
CA GLY A 162 20.42 8.52 1.77
C GLY A 162 19.23 9.18 1.05
N TRP A 163 18.02 8.67 1.24
CA TRP A 163 16.80 9.29 0.72
C TRP A 163 16.37 10.46 1.61
N THR A 164 15.66 11.39 1.00
CA THR A 164 15.06 12.55 1.67
C THR A 164 13.65 12.25 2.12
N VAL A 165 13.22 12.88 3.22
CA VAL A 165 11.89 12.72 3.82
C VAL A 165 11.19 14.07 3.86
N SER A 166 9.89 14.09 3.55
CA SER A 166 9.00 15.24 3.58
C SER A 166 7.63 14.81 4.13
N ASP A 167 6.90 15.73 4.76
CA ASP A 167 5.53 15.48 5.20
C ASP A 167 4.48 15.61 4.08
N GLY A 168 4.94 15.89 2.85
CA GLY A 168 4.10 16.11 1.66
C GLY A 168 3.64 17.56 1.46
N THR A 169 4.13 18.50 2.29
CA THR A 169 3.83 19.93 2.15
C THR A 169 4.93 20.74 1.47
N ALA A 170 6.07 20.12 1.16
CA ALA A 170 7.17 20.80 0.48
C ALA A 170 6.80 21.19 -0.96
N PRO A 171 7.38 22.28 -1.53
CA PRO A 171 7.07 22.72 -2.88
C PRO A 171 7.28 21.64 -3.96
N GLN A 172 8.30 20.80 -3.83
CA GLN A 172 8.54 19.68 -4.75
C GLN A 172 7.43 18.60 -4.73
N ASP A 173 6.61 18.56 -3.68
CA ASP A 173 5.55 17.56 -3.52
C ASP A 173 4.20 18.01 -4.11
N ALA A 174 4.12 19.26 -4.58
CA ALA A 174 2.89 19.82 -5.17
C ALA A 174 2.34 19.00 -6.35
N GLY A 175 3.22 18.36 -7.13
CA GLY A 175 2.82 17.50 -8.27
C GLY A 175 2.21 16.16 -7.86
N LEU A 176 2.36 15.71 -6.60
CA LEU A 176 1.85 14.40 -6.17
C LEU A 176 0.31 14.35 -6.13
N ALA A 177 -0.36 15.50 -6.07
CA ALA A 177 -1.82 15.57 -6.15
C ALA A 177 -2.36 15.05 -7.49
N ASP A 178 -1.68 15.31 -8.61
CA ASP A 178 -2.07 14.79 -9.93
C ASP A 178 -1.91 13.27 -10.00
N LEU A 179 -0.86 12.75 -9.37
CA LEU A 179 -0.62 11.31 -9.28
C LEU A 179 -1.69 10.60 -8.43
N ILE A 180 -2.13 11.22 -7.33
CA ILE A 180 -3.26 10.73 -6.52
C ILE A 180 -4.58 10.79 -7.30
N ALA A 181 -4.82 11.89 -8.03
CA ALA A 181 -6.05 12.07 -8.80
C ALA A 181 -6.19 11.03 -9.91
N SER A 182 -5.08 10.67 -10.57
CA SER A 182 -5.02 9.65 -11.62
C SER A 182 -4.98 8.21 -11.10
N ALA A 183 -4.75 8.02 -9.80
CA ALA A 183 -4.58 6.69 -9.22
C ALA A 183 -5.79 5.78 -9.48
N PRO A 184 -5.55 4.47 -9.68
CA PRO A 184 -6.59 3.49 -9.96
C PRO A 184 -7.36 3.07 -8.70
N VAL A 185 -7.57 4.00 -7.76
CA VAL A 185 -8.33 3.86 -6.50
C VAL A 185 -9.33 5.00 -6.36
N ARG A 186 -10.28 4.89 -5.44
CA ARG A 186 -11.29 5.95 -5.23
C ARG A 186 -10.80 7.05 -4.29
N ALA A 187 -9.74 7.77 -4.66
CA ALA A 187 -9.31 8.96 -3.92
C ALA A 187 -10.41 10.06 -3.94
N THR A 188 -10.66 10.67 -2.80
CA THR A 188 -11.53 11.83 -2.59
C THR A 188 -10.71 13.12 -2.45
N LYS A 189 -11.37 14.28 -2.42
CA LYS A 189 -10.72 15.59 -2.25
C LYS A 189 -9.93 15.76 -0.93
N ASP A 190 -10.23 14.93 0.07
CA ASP A 190 -9.59 14.98 1.39
C ASP A 190 -8.31 14.13 1.46
N HIS A 191 -7.99 13.41 0.37
CA HIS A 191 -6.75 12.67 0.24
C HIS A 191 -5.62 13.58 -0.20
N ARG A 192 -4.45 13.38 0.39
CA ARG A 192 -3.21 14.05 0.01
C ARG A 192 -2.00 13.14 0.18
N ALA A 193 -0.88 13.54 -0.39
CA ALA A 193 0.38 12.87 -0.12
C ALA A 193 0.84 13.19 1.31
N GLY A 194 1.30 12.17 2.01
CA GLY A 194 2.00 12.27 3.28
C GLY A 194 3.19 11.31 3.31
N ASN A 195 4.08 11.48 4.27
CA ASN A 195 5.21 10.58 4.49
C ASN A 195 6.04 10.36 3.21
N VAL A 196 6.32 11.45 2.50
CA VAL A 196 7.00 11.40 1.20
C VAL A 196 8.47 11.06 1.40
N LEU A 197 8.95 10.08 0.67
CA LEU A 197 10.32 9.59 0.62
C LEU A 197 10.82 9.74 -0.81
N ARG A 198 11.99 10.35 -1.02
CA ARG A 198 12.59 10.54 -2.35
C ARG A 198 14.04 10.14 -2.36
N GLY A 199 14.43 9.33 -3.33
CA GLY A 199 15.82 8.96 -3.53
C GLY A 199 15.98 7.93 -4.64
N ARG A 200 17.14 7.30 -4.67
CA ARG A 200 17.52 6.38 -5.74
C ARG A 200 17.44 4.93 -5.29
N ALA A 201 16.85 4.06 -6.10
CA ALA A 201 16.99 2.61 -6.01
C ALA A 201 17.58 2.06 -7.31
N GLY A 202 18.82 1.55 -7.24
CA GLY A 202 19.53 1.11 -8.43
C GLY A 202 19.72 2.25 -9.44
N SER A 203 19.16 2.09 -10.65
CA SER A 203 19.18 3.11 -11.71
C SER A 203 17.98 4.06 -11.69
N LEU A 204 16.98 3.83 -10.84
CA LEU A 204 15.74 4.60 -10.82
C LEU A 204 15.78 5.68 -9.74
N GLU A 205 15.43 6.90 -10.12
CA GLU A 205 14.93 7.89 -9.17
C GLU A 205 13.50 7.53 -8.78
N LEU A 206 13.18 7.58 -7.49
CA LEU A 206 11.89 7.19 -6.95
C LEU A 206 11.32 8.28 -6.04
N VAL A 207 10.00 8.38 -6.07
CA VAL A 207 9.21 9.01 -5.02
C VAL A 207 8.22 7.99 -4.47
N ALA A 208 8.26 7.77 -3.16
CA ALA A 208 7.31 6.97 -2.43
C ALA A 208 6.53 7.86 -1.46
N PHE A 209 5.23 7.65 -1.30
CA PHE A 209 4.41 8.41 -0.37
C PHE A 209 3.14 7.65 -0.01
N ASP A 210 2.62 7.93 1.17
CA ASP A 210 1.30 7.42 1.54
C ASP A 210 0.21 8.39 1.06
N VAL A 211 -0.86 7.85 0.50
CA VAL A 211 -2.10 8.56 0.30
C VAL A 211 -2.84 8.56 1.63
N VAL A 212 -2.81 9.70 2.31
CA VAL A 212 -3.42 9.86 3.63
C VAL A 212 -4.79 10.50 3.52
N TYR A 213 -5.78 9.92 4.19
CA TYR A 213 -7.06 10.56 4.42
C TYR A 213 -6.92 11.57 5.56
N ALA A 214 -7.13 12.85 5.27
CA ALA A 214 -7.06 13.91 6.27
C ALA A 214 -8.46 14.25 6.79
N SER A 215 -8.76 13.87 8.04
CA SER A 215 -10.01 14.23 8.71
C SER A 215 -9.74 14.90 10.05
N GLY A 216 -9.89 16.23 10.07
CA GLY A 216 -9.59 17.05 11.23
C GLY A 216 -8.12 16.94 11.65
N ARG A 217 -7.87 16.29 12.80
CA ARG A 217 -6.53 16.08 13.35
C ARG A 217 -5.92 14.72 13.00
N TYR A 218 -6.66 13.86 12.30
CA TYR A 218 -6.22 12.51 11.99
C TYR A 218 -5.70 12.43 10.55
N LEU A 219 -4.55 11.76 10.39
CA LEU A 219 -4.00 11.34 9.11
C LEU A 219 -3.93 9.82 9.13
N VAL A 220 -4.70 9.19 8.25
CA VAL A 220 -4.74 7.73 8.13
C VAL A 220 -4.19 7.36 6.76
N PRO A 221 -3.02 6.73 6.69
CA PRO A 221 -2.53 6.14 5.44
C PRO A 221 -3.49 5.04 4.96
N GLU A 222 -4.01 5.19 3.75
CA GLU A 222 -4.89 4.18 3.13
C GLU A 222 -4.21 3.44 1.99
N TYR A 223 -3.26 4.10 1.31
CA TYR A 223 -2.54 3.53 0.19
C TYR A 223 -1.07 3.93 0.21
N ALA A 224 -0.20 3.02 -0.22
CA ALA A 224 1.21 3.23 -0.43
C ALA A 224 1.44 3.37 -1.93
N VAL A 225 1.93 4.53 -2.38
CA VAL A 225 2.29 4.78 -3.78
C VAL A 225 3.80 4.92 -3.92
N THR A 226 4.40 4.20 -4.85
CA THR A 226 5.79 4.43 -5.28
C THR A 226 5.80 4.70 -6.78
N ALA A 227 6.49 5.74 -7.21
CA ALA A 227 6.50 6.18 -8.59
C ALA A 227 7.89 6.53 -9.10
N VAL A 228 8.10 6.24 -10.39
CA VAL A 228 9.28 6.58 -11.17
C VAL A 228 8.91 7.76 -12.08
N PRO A 229 9.57 8.93 -11.96
CA PRO A 229 9.48 9.96 -12.98
C PRO A 229 10.17 9.48 -14.25
N MET A 230 9.48 9.56 -15.39
CA MET A 230 9.96 9.05 -16.67
C MET A 230 10.52 10.18 -17.54
N LEU A 231 11.60 9.87 -18.26
CA LEU A 231 12.14 10.73 -19.30
C LEU A 231 11.31 10.53 -20.58
N GLY A 232 10.56 11.54 -20.99
CA GLY A 232 9.70 11.49 -22.17
C GLY A 232 8.26 11.10 -21.86
N THR A 233 7.51 10.70 -22.90
CA THR A 233 6.10 10.34 -22.76
C THR A 233 5.92 8.85 -22.54
N VAL A 234 5.02 8.47 -21.63
CA VAL A 234 4.66 7.09 -21.33
C VAL A 234 3.26 6.82 -21.87
N PRO A 235 3.03 5.72 -22.60
CA PRO A 235 1.70 5.41 -23.09
C PRO A 235 0.75 5.16 -21.92
N GLY A 236 -0.51 5.54 -22.09
CA GLY A 236 -1.56 5.34 -21.07
C GLY A 236 -1.81 3.85 -20.82
N PHE A 237 -1.53 3.35 -19.62
CA PHE A 237 -1.75 1.95 -19.26
C PHE A 237 -2.14 1.77 -17.79
N ARG A 238 -2.69 0.59 -17.51
CA ARG A 238 -2.91 0.05 -16.18
C ARG A 238 -2.63 -1.44 -16.19
N LEU A 239 -1.81 -1.93 -15.26
CA LEU A 239 -1.51 -3.34 -15.08
C LEU A 239 -2.01 -3.78 -13.70
N SER A 240 -2.96 -4.70 -13.69
CA SER A 240 -3.75 -5.02 -12.51
C SER A 240 -3.84 -6.53 -12.30
N PRO A 241 -3.94 -7.00 -11.06
CA PRO A 241 -4.41 -8.34 -10.78
C PRO A 241 -5.80 -8.57 -11.40
N ALA A 242 -6.00 -9.68 -12.08
CA ALA A 242 -7.25 -10.02 -12.76
C ALA A 242 -8.45 -10.11 -11.79
N ARG A 243 -8.18 -10.43 -10.51
CA ARG A 243 -9.19 -10.47 -9.45
C ARG A 243 -9.62 -9.11 -8.91
N PHE A 244 -8.86 -8.03 -9.19
CA PHE A 244 -9.21 -6.71 -8.67
C PHE A 244 -10.43 -6.15 -9.39
N TRP A 245 -11.24 -5.41 -8.63
CA TRP A 245 -12.34 -4.68 -9.23
C TRP A 245 -11.79 -3.55 -10.09
N ARG A 246 -12.21 -3.53 -11.37
CA ARG A 246 -11.83 -2.50 -12.33
C ARG A 246 -12.78 -1.30 -12.23
N HIS A 247 -12.40 -0.25 -11.51
CA HIS A 247 -13.06 1.07 -11.58
C HIS A 247 -12.16 2.08 -12.29
N ARG A 248 -12.73 3.15 -12.86
CA ARG A 248 -11.97 4.21 -13.55
C ARG A 248 -10.99 3.70 -14.61
N THR A 249 -11.40 2.74 -15.43
CA THR A 249 -10.55 2.28 -16.54
C THR A 249 -10.41 3.34 -17.63
N GLY A 250 -11.21 4.42 -17.64
CA GLY A 250 -10.95 5.59 -18.50
C GLY A 250 -10.92 5.30 -20.00
N GLY A 251 -11.58 4.23 -20.45
CA GLY A 251 -11.53 3.77 -21.85
C GLY A 251 -10.38 2.82 -22.19
N LEU A 252 -9.53 2.47 -21.21
CA LEU A 252 -8.48 1.47 -21.40
C LEU A 252 -9.09 0.10 -21.71
N VAL A 253 -8.53 -0.58 -22.71
CA VAL A 253 -8.96 -1.90 -23.19
C VAL A 253 -7.93 -2.98 -22.86
N PRO A 254 -8.35 -4.22 -22.58
CA PRO A 254 -7.44 -5.35 -22.39
C PRO A 254 -6.46 -5.54 -23.55
N MET A 255 -5.19 -5.72 -23.23
CA MET A 255 -4.14 -6.14 -24.13
C MET A 255 -3.60 -7.50 -23.66
N PRO A 256 -3.83 -8.60 -24.40
CA PRO A 256 -3.37 -9.93 -23.99
C PRO A 256 -1.85 -10.04 -24.05
N SER A 257 -1.25 -10.74 -23.08
CA SER A 257 0.20 -11.03 -23.09
C SER A 257 0.56 -12.13 -24.08
N GLY A 258 -0.36 -13.06 -24.33
CA GLY A 258 -0.10 -14.30 -25.06
C GLY A 258 0.37 -15.45 -24.16
N ASP A 259 0.54 -15.22 -22.86
CA ASP A 259 0.79 -16.24 -21.84
C ASP A 259 -0.48 -16.45 -21.00
N GLN A 260 -1.07 -17.64 -21.10
CA GLN A 260 -2.29 -17.99 -20.36
C GLN A 260 -2.10 -17.96 -18.84
N THR A 261 -0.91 -18.29 -18.34
CA THR A 261 -0.61 -18.27 -16.90
C THR A 261 -0.57 -16.83 -16.39
N PHE A 262 0.05 -15.94 -17.16
CA PHE A 262 0.09 -14.52 -16.86
C PHE A 262 -1.31 -13.91 -16.96
N ASP A 263 -2.01 -14.12 -18.08
CA ASP A 263 -3.34 -13.57 -18.34
C ASP A 263 -4.42 -14.07 -17.36
N ALA A 264 -4.20 -15.22 -16.71
CA ALA A 264 -5.07 -15.72 -15.64
C ALA A 264 -4.93 -14.94 -14.32
N ARG A 265 -3.78 -14.32 -14.06
CA ARG A 265 -3.49 -13.60 -12.80
C ARG A 265 -3.41 -12.09 -12.97
N TRP A 266 -2.96 -11.62 -14.11
CA TRP A 266 -2.68 -10.21 -14.40
C TRP A 266 -3.36 -9.78 -15.69
N LEU A 267 -3.75 -8.51 -15.75
CA LEU A 267 -4.42 -7.89 -16.87
C LEU A 267 -3.74 -6.57 -17.19
N LEU A 268 -3.19 -6.45 -18.40
CA LEU A 268 -2.76 -5.18 -18.94
C LEU A 268 -3.93 -4.51 -19.67
N LEU A 269 -4.21 -3.25 -19.32
CA LEU A 269 -5.16 -2.37 -19.95
C LEU A 269 -4.40 -1.22 -20.62
N ALA A 270 -4.71 -0.91 -21.87
CA ALA A 270 -4.02 0.12 -22.65
C ALA A 270 -5.01 1.08 -23.32
N ALA A 271 -4.63 2.34 -23.49
CA ALA A 271 -5.47 3.34 -24.18
C ALA A 271 -5.49 3.11 -25.69
N GLU A 272 -4.38 2.62 -26.22
CA GLU A 272 -4.14 2.38 -27.63
C GLU A 272 -3.14 1.23 -27.80
N ASP A 273 -3.03 0.74 -29.02
CA ASP A 273 -2.14 -0.37 -29.35
C ASP A 273 -0.68 0.11 -29.54
N ASP A 274 0.02 0.37 -28.43
CA ASP A 274 1.39 0.88 -28.42
C ASP A 274 2.43 -0.27 -28.39
N PRO A 275 3.47 -0.26 -29.27
CA PRO A 275 4.54 -1.27 -29.27
C PRO A 275 5.28 -1.42 -27.94
N ARG A 276 5.45 -0.34 -27.16
CA ARG A 276 6.06 -0.37 -25.82
C ARG A 276 5.20 -1.17 -24.86
N LEU A 277 3.87 -1.05 -24.95
CA LEU A 277 2.94 -1.81 -24.13
C LEU A 277 2.86 -3.29 -24.55
N ARG A 278 2.95 -3.60 -25.86
CA ARG A 278 3.07 -5.01 -26.30
C ARG A 278 4.33 -5.66 -25.76
N ARG A 279 5.47 -4.95 -25.76
CA ARG A 279 6.70 -5.45 -25.16
C ARG A 279 6.57 -5.63 -23.66
N LEU A 280 6.01 -4.66 -22.94
CA LEU A 280 5.70 -4.80 -21.52
C LEU A 280 4.85 -6.05 -21.25
N ALA A 281 3.81 -6.27 -22.07
CA ALA A 281 2.93 -7.42 -21.96
C ALA A 281 3.62 -8.75 -22.21
N GLN A 282 4.70 -8.78 -23.01
CA GLN A 282 5.41 -9.99 -23.42
C GLN A 282 6.76 -10.18 -22.71
N ASP A 283 7.15 -9.26 -21.83
CA ASP A 283 8.48 -9.25 -21.23
C ASP A 283 8.62 -10.37 -20.17
N PRO A 284 9.55 -11.32 -20.36
CA PRO A 284 9.70 -12.45 -19.43
C PRO A 284 10.16 -12.04 -18.03
N ALA A 285 10.92 -10.94 -17.90
CA ALA A 285 11.36 -10.46 -16.60
C ALA A 285 10.19 -9.87 -15.82
N VAL A 286 9.31 -9.11 -16.50
CA VAL A 286 8.05 -8.59 -15.94
C VAL A 286 7.13 -9.73 -15.51
N HIS A 287 6.98 -10.76 -16.35
CA HIS A 287 6.19 -11.95 -16.00
C HIS A 287 6.76 -12.66 -14.77
N GLY A 288 8.07 -12.89 -14.74
CA GLY A 288 8.74 -13.57 -13.64
C GLY A 288 8.56 -12.86 -12.30
N VAL A 289 8.71 -11.52 -12.26
CA VAL A 289 8.55 -10.76 -11.00
C VAL A 289 7.09 -10.70 -10.54
N LEU A 290 6.12 -10.55 -11.45
CA LEU A 290 4.70 -10.43 -11.11
C LEU A 290 4.04 -11.77 -10.77
N LEU A 291 4.47 -12.86 -11.41
CA LEU A 291 4.03 -14.21 -11.03
C LEU A 291 4.68 -14.66 -9.72
N GLY A 292 5.86 -14.14 -9.39
CA GLY A 292 6.54 -14.36 -8.11
C GLY A 292 6.03 -13.49 -6.96
N SER A 293 5.24 -12.45 -7.23
CA SER A 293 4.68 -11.57 -6.20
C SER A 293 3.31 -12.04 -5.72
N ASP A 294 2.87 -11.48 -4.59
CA ASP A 294 1.44 -11.41 -4.31
C ASP A 294 0.76 -10.48 -5.33
N ASP A 295 -0.55 -10.64 -5.51
CA ASP A 295 -1.32 -9.74 -6.39
C ASP A 295 -1.99 -8.62 -5.56
N GLY A 296 -1.19 -7.99 -4.67
CA GLY A 296 -1.60 -6.86 -3.85
C GLY A 296 -1.37 -5.49 -4.51
N ASP A 297 -0.56 -5.45 -5.57
CA ASP A 297 -0.13 -4.21 -6.22
C ASP A 297 -0.82 -3.98 -7.55
N GLU A 298 -1.01 -2.71 -7.90
CA GLU A 298 -1.52 -2.28 -9.19
C GLU A 298 -0.61 -1.19 -9.77
N PHE A 299 -0.39 -1.20 -11.08
CA PHE A 299 0.52 -0.27 -11.74
C PHE A 299 -0.21 0.56 -12.78
N TRP A 300 0.20 1.82 -12.97
CA TRP A 300 -0.37 2.68 -13.99
C TRP A 300 0.63 3.75 -14.45
N SER A 301 0.36 4.31 -15.63
CA SER A 301 1.01 5.54 -16.07
C SER A 301 0.15 6.76 -15.77
N ALA A 302 0.81 7.87 -15.41
CA ALA A 302 0.15 9.12 -15.09
C ALA A 302 0.96 10.31 -15.62
N ALA A 303 0.28 11.27 -16.24
CA ALA A 303 0.87 12.56 -16.54
C ALA A 303 0.71 13.48 -15.31
N VAL A 304 1.82 13.95 -14.75
CA VAL A 304 1.82 14.95 -13.68
C VAL A 304 2.09 16.32 -14.31
N ARG A 305 1.20 17.28 -14.05
CA ARG A 305 1.20 18.61 -14.68
C ARG A 305 1.02 19.66 -13.56
N GLY A 306 2.04 19.85 -12.74
CA GLY A 306 1.96 20.74 -11.57
C GLY A 306 3.27 21.42 -11.17
N GLY A 307 3.18 22.36 -10.23
CA GLY A 307 4.24 23.32 -9.81
C GLY A 307 5.52 22.73 -9.18
N GLY A 308 5.65 21.40 -9.14
CA GLY A 308 6.88 20.69 -8.72
C GLY A 308 7.56 19.90 -9.84
N GLY A 309 7.00 19.90 -11.05
CA GLY A 309 7.53 19.18 -12.22
C GLY A 309 6.43 18.79 -13.21
N ALA A 310 6.76 18.82 -14.51
CA ALA A 310 5.93 18.28 -15.57
C ALA A 310 6.60 17.03 -16.13
N GLY A 311 5.87 15.92 -16.18
CA GLY A 311 6.42 14.67 -16.68
C GLY A 311 5.49 13.50 -16.45
N ASP A 312 5.72 12.44 -17.22
CA ASP A 312 4.98 11.21 -17.06
C ASP A 312 5.63 10.36 -15.98
N HIS A 313 4.81 9.62 -15.25
CA HIS A 313 5.23 8.73 -14.18
C HIS A 313 4.73 7.32 -14.49
N VAL A 314 5.50 6.34 -14.02
CA VAL A 314 5.01 4.97 -13.82
C VAL A 314 4.94 4.73 -12.33
N ALA A 315 3.78 4.32 -11.83
CA ALA A 315 3.53 4.17 -10.41
C ALA A 315 2.99 2.79 -10.07
N ALA A 316 3.30 2.34 -8.85
CA ALA A 316 2.74 1.19 -8.16
C ALA A 316 1.92 1.68 -6.97
N ILE A 317 0.78 1.05 -6.71
CA ILE A 317 -0.08 1.32 -5.55
C ILE A 317 -0.48 0.03 -4.86
N ARG A 318 -0.48 0.08 -3.53
CA ARG A 318 -0.96 -0.98 -2.65
C ARG A 318 -1.95 -0.40 -1.62
N PRO A 319 -3.07 -1.08 -1.30
CA PRO A 319 -3.99 -0.68 -0.23
C PRO A 319 -3.43 -1.01 1.16
N ASP A 320 -2.33 -0.35 1.51
CA ASP A 320 -1.56 -0.51 2.75
C ASP A 320 -0.78 0.78 3.04
N GLY A 321 0.03 0.83 4.10
CA GLY A 321 1.04 1.88 4.32
C GLY A 321 2.45 1.44 3.95
N HIS A 322 3.35 2.38 3.68
CA HIS A 322 4.74 2.05 3.42
C HIS A 322 5.42 1.37 4.62
N ARG A 323 6.26 0.39 4.30
CA ARG A 323 7.24 -0.26 5.17
C ARG A 323 8.50 -0.53 4.33
N PRO A 324 9.69 -0.74 4.94
CA PRO A 324 10.93 -0.98 4.19
C PRO A 324 10.80 -2.09 3.13
N GLN A 325 10.14 -3.20 3.45
CA GLN A 325 9.97 -4.33 2.54
C GLN A 325 9.11 -3.97 1.33
N LEU A 326 8.10 -3.11 1.50
CA LEU A 326 7.25 -2.66 0.41
C LEU A 326 8.00 -1.70 -0.53
N LEU A 327 8.86 -0.84 0.02
CA LEU A 327 9.71 0.05 -0.78
C LEU A 327 10.66 -0.76 -1.67
N GLU A 328 11.32 -1.78 -1.10
CA GLU A 328 12.21 -2.68 -1.84
C GLU A 328 11.46 -3.50 -2.89
N HIS A 329 10.26 -3.97 -2.56
CA HIS A 329 9.38 -4.70 -3.45
C HIS A 329 8.93 -3.85 -4.64
N HIS A 330 8.39 -2.67 -4.39
CA HIS A 330 8.01 -1.72 -5.44
C HIS A 330 9.21 -1.31 -6.31
N ALA A 331 10.38 -1.05 -5.71
CA ALA A 331 11.58 -0.71 -6.47
C ALA A 331 11.97 -1.82 -7.47
N ARG A 332 11.87 -3.09 -7.06
CA ARG A 332 12.13 -4.24 -7.94
C ARG A 332 11.13 -4.33 -9.09
N LEU A 333 9.84 -4.22 -8.79
CA LEU A 333 8.76 -4.27 -9.79
C LEU A 333 8.86 -3.13 -10.80
N LEU A 334 9.02 -1.90 -10.30
CA LEU A 334 9.15 -0.71 -11.13
C LEU A 334 10.42 -0.74 -11.98
N THR A 335 11.51 -1.33 -11.50
CA THR A 335 12.71 -1.57 -12.31
C THR A 335 12.40 -2.42 -13.53
N ALA A 336 11.72 -3.56 -13.36
CA ALA A 336 11.35 -4.44 -14.48
C ALA A 336 10.39 -3.77 -15.47
N ILE A 337 9.33 -3.12 -14.95
CA ILE A 337 8.32 -2.45 -15.77
C ILE A 337 8.93 -1.29 -16.56
N THR A 338 9.70 -0.43 -15.91
CA THR A 338 10.35 0.71 -16.57
C THR A 338 11.37 0.23 -17.61
N ALA A 339 12.16 -0.80 -17.30
CA ALA A 339 13.09 -1.37 -18.27
C ALA A 339 12.38 -1.85 -19.54
N ALA A 340 11.28 -2.60 -19.41
CA ALA A 340 10.49 -3.09 -20.54
C ALA A 340 9.87 -1.95 -21.38
N LEU A 341 9.39 -0.88 -20.73
CA LEU A 341 8.83 0.29 -21.40
C LEU A 341 9.89 1.08 -22.20
N THR A 342 11.12 1.17 -21.66
CA THR A 342 12.22 1.95 -22.26
C THR A 342 13.11 1.17 -23.21
N ALA A 343 13.06 -0.16 -23.19
CA ALA A 343 13.87 -1.00 -24.08
C ALA A 343 13.66 -0.55 -25.54
N GLY A 344 14.71 -0.30 -26.31
CA GLY A 344 14.59 0.10 -27.72
C GLY A 344 14.31 1.58 -28.00
N TYR A 345 14.63 2.48 -27.06
CA TYR A 345 15.06 3.84 -27.38
C TYR A 345 16.57 3.92 -27.60
#